data_AF-A0A077PN75-F1
#
_entry.id   AF-A0A077PN75-F1
#
_cell.length_a   1.000
_cell.length_b   1.000
_cell.length_c   1.000
_cell.angle_alpha   90.00
_cell.angle_beta   90.00
_cell.angle_gamma   90.00
#
_symmetry.space_group_name_H-M   'P 1'
#
loop_
_entity.id
_entity.type
_entity.pdbx_description
1 polymer ?
#
loop_
_entity_poly.entity_id
_entity_poly.type
_entity_poly.pdbx_seq_one_letter_code
_entity_poly.pdbx_strand_id
1 'polypeptide(L)'
;MKKTFLRGDKLESYLPLGENGQAVHLSALQLRETLRLRQLSDVANSLAIPQGNEQGDRIDWYAGFSGNVVPWSAATYDERQSALRQLEAHQAAIERLSAQMIQQKAPEMRLFGALLSKTIQFPDQDHIYLVDGKPVVTFWGFVNAKQQARPNPLECLEVVRSVTPSVASVAPTEPTAETVVATPPPVSERSRRWLLPHWLWWLLPLLLILLALLLLRGCVSDAYIWGMTPSTHSTPPLQGEIISKEGKPVPERSVPALSVSESHSLPLVKGMSSVNGTASVNSTEPVNGAMPIDGASPSVDGTSPVSPDVNPIEPMIPTQPIPPVADGISNGTPKPSLPETNVPPVKVSPPAEALTIPDIAVRQGTTDFLNGSWHAGAGIQDSRTGKPLSLTYQMADGKGQVEMARGDGVRCQAPVKAAMNSGALQLDNIGEAKCSDGSVYTMPEVVCQSGSQGTAECKGRYDEKTLFPMSMKREAN
;
A
#
# COMPACT_ATOMS: atom_id res chain seq x y z
N MET A 1 -9.47 -0.67 -13.15
CA MET A 1 -7.98 -0.62 -13.05
C MET A 1 -7.52 -1.58 -11.97
N LYS A 2 -6.38 -2.26 -12.18
CA LYS A 2 -5.78 -3.15 -11.19
C LYS A 2 -4.88 -2.33 -10.25
N LYS A 3 -5.30 -2.19 -8.99
CA LYS A 3 -4.49 -1.59 -7.91
C LYS A 3 -3.39 -2.57 -7.51
N THR A 4 -2.17 -2.08 -7.25
CA THR A 4 -1.08 -2.92 -6.71
C THR A 4 -0.86 -2.59 -5.24
N PHE A 5 -0.81 -3.61 -4.38
CA PHE A 5 -0.54 -3.46 -2.94
C PHE A 5 0.92 -3.05 -2.70
N LEU A 6 1.17 -2.19 -1.71
CA LEU A 6 2.50 -1.68 -1.36
C LEU A 6 2.87 -1.99 0.09
N ARG A 7 2.03 -1.55 1.03
CA ARG A 7 2.23 -1.61 2.48
C ARG A 7 0.88 -1.62 3.18
N GLY A 8 0.76 -2.28 4.32
CA GLY A 8 -0.37 -2.03 5.22
C GLY A 8 -0.03 -2.32 6.67
N ASP A 9 -0.35 -1.38 7.54
CA ASP A 9 0.20 -1.30 8.90
C ASP A 9 -0.83 -0.69 9.86
N LYS A 10 -0.65 -0.93 11.17
CA LYS A 10 -1.57 -0.45 12.20
C LYS A 10 -1.37 1.03 12.49
N LEU A 11 -2.48 1.73 12.70
CA LEU A 11 -2.50 3.15 13.03
C LEU A 11 -1.89 3.48 14.40
N GLU A 12 -1.82 2.53 15.35
CA GLU A 12 -1.24 2.76 16.68
C GLU A 12 0.25 3.18 16.66
N SER A 13 0.97 2.88 15.57
CA SER A 13 2.37 3.28 15.35
C SER A 13 2.54 4.72 14.84
N TYR A 14 1.46 5.37 14.36
CA TYR A 14 1.51 6.60 13.58
C TYR A 14 0.60 7.70 14.13
N LEU A 15 1.04 8.95 14.00
CA LEU A 15 0.22 10.13 14.29
C LEU A 15 -0.34 10.68 12.97
N PRO A 16 -1.67 10.65 12.73
CA PRO A 16 -2.27 11.27 11.56
C PRO A 16 -2.15 12.79 11.63
N LEU A 17 -1.68 13.39 10.54
CA LEU A 17 -1.76 14.82 10.33
C LEU A 17 -3.14 15.21 9.80
N GLY A 18 -3.55 16.44 10.09
CA GLY A 18 -4.86 16.96 9.73
C GLY A 18 -4.97 18.46 9.95
N GLU A 19 -6.10 19.03 9.56
CA GLU A 19 -6.46 20.45 9.72
C GLU A 19 -7.86 20.51 10.33
N ASN A 20 -8.08 21.33 11.37
CA ASN A 20 -9.38 21.50 12.03
C ASN A 20 -10.10 20.18 12.40
N GLY A 21 -9.34 19.17 12.80
CA GLY A 21 -9.85 17.83 13.16
C GLY A 21 -10.04 16.87 11.97
N GLN A 22 -10.01 17.36 10.73
CA GLN A 22 -10.07 16.53 9.52
C GLN A 22 -8.69 15.94 9.21
N ALA A 23 -8.55 14.61 9.28
CA ALA A 23 -7.30 13.93 8.95
C ALA A 23 -7.05 13.86 7.42
N VAL A 24 -5.79 13.94 7.02
CA VAL A 24 -5.36 13.90 5.62
C VAL A 24 -5.75 12.59 4.93
N HIS A 25 -5.59 11.45 5.61
CA HIS A 25 -5.87 10.13 5.03
C HIS A 25 -7.38 9.87 4.80
N LEU A 26 -8.25 10.42 5.65
CA LEU A 26 -9.71 10.38 5.44
C LEU A 26 -10.13 11.20 4.21
N SER A 27 -9.36 12.26 3.93
CA SER A 27 -9.58 13.17 2.80
C SER A 27 -8.91 12.70 1.51
N ALA A 28 -8.25 11.53 1.53
CA ALA A 28 -7.27 11.16 0.53
C ALA A 28 -7.82 11.03 -0.90
N LEU A 29 -9.03 10.48 -1.06
CA LEU A 29 -9.66 10.33 -2.37
C LEU A 29 -9.96 11.70 -3.01
N GLN A 30 -10.47 12.65 -2.23
CA GLN A 30 -10.75 14.02 -2.68
C GLN A 30 -9.46 14.76 -3.05
N LEU A 31 -8.40 14.65 -2.22
CA LEU A 31 -7.09 15.27 -2.48
C LEU A 31 -6.50 14.76 -3.80
N ARG A 32 -6.46 13.44 -4.00
CA ARG A 32 -5.94 12.79 -5.22
C ARG A 32 -6.73 13.15 -6.47
N GLU A 33 -8.06 13.07 -6.40
CA GLU A 33 -8.91 13.37 -7.56
C GLU A 33 -8.85 14.86 -7.92
N THR A 34 -8.76 15.75 -6.93
CA THR A 34 -8.54 17.18 -7.20
C THR A 34 -7.18 17.42 -7.89
N LEU A 35 -6.11 16.74 -7.49
CA LEU A 35 -4.81 16.80 -8.19
C LEU A 35 -4.94 16.33 -9.65
N ARG A 36 -5.64 15.20 -9.88
CA ARG A 36 -5.89 14.67 -11.24
C ARG A 36 -6.67 15.65 -12.11
N LEU A 37 -7.74 16.24 -11.58
CA LEU A 37 -8.56 17.26 -12.27
C LEU A 37 -7.77 18.56 -12.52
N ARG A 38 -6.80 18.88 -11.66
CA ARG A 38 -5.83 19.99 -11.84
C ARG A 38 -4.67 19.65 -12.78
N GLN A 39 -4.77 18.56 -13.56
CA GLN A 39 -3.77 18.08 -14.51
C GLN A 39 -2.45 17.59 -13.87
N LEU A 40 -2.39 17.50 -12.53
CA LEU A 40 -1.25 16.99 -11.77
C LEU A 40 -1.36 15.47 -11.57
N SER A 41 -1.57 14.74 -12.65
CA SER A 41 -1.85 13.30 -12.61
C SER A 41 -0.67 12.47 -12.07
N ASP A 42 0.57 12.80 -12.40
CA ASP A 42 1.74 12.12 -11.82
C ASP A 42 1.87 12.37 -10.32
N VAL A 43 1.55 13.57 -9.84
CA VAL A 43 1.50 13.89 -8.39
C VAL A 43 0.38 13.10 -7.69
N ALA A 44 -0.78 12.94 -8.33
CA ALA A 44 -1.85 12.09 -7.83
C ALA A 44 -1.44 10.59 -7.81
N ASN A 45 -0.59 10.16 -8.73
CA ASN A 45 -0.06 8.80 -8.81
C ASN A 45 1.11 8.55 -7.84
N SER A 46 1.90 9.58 -7.49
CA SER A 46 3.00 9.47 -6.53
C SER A 46 2.54 9.43 -5.07
N LEU A 47 1.27 9.73 -4.82
CA LEU A 47 0.59 9.36 -3.58
C LEU A 47 0.05 7.93 -3.72
N ALA A 48 0.02 7.14 -2.65
CA ALA A 48 -0.74 5.87 -2.61
C ALA A 48 -2.24 6.10 -2.29
N ILE A 49 -3.06 5.07 -2.49
CA ILE A 49 -4.50 5.02 -2.13
C ILE A 49 -4.63 4.30 -0.79
N PRO A 50 -5.06 4.96 0.30
CA PRO A 50 -5.37 4.29 1.56
C PRO A 50 -6.71 3.54 1.48
N GLN A 51 -6.78 2.37 2.09
CA GLN A 51 -7.98 1.57 2.32
C GLN A 51 -7.95 1.13 3.78
N GLY A 52 -8.85 1.65 4.61
CA GLY A 52 -8.99 1.21 6.01
C GLY A 52 -9.70 -0.13 6.11
N ASN A 53 -9.42 -0.90 7.17
CA ASN A 53 -10.24 -2.06 7.54
C ASN A 53 -11.52 -1.63 8.26
N GLU A 54 -12.48 -2.55 8.39
CA GLU A 54 -13.78 -2.30 9.06
C GLU A 54 -13.66 -1.90 10.54
N GLN A 55 -12.56 -2.30 11.20
CA GLN A 55 -12.27 -1.99 12.60
C GLN A 55 -11.63 -0.61 12.78
N GLY A 56 -11.14 0.01 11.70
CA GLY A 56 -10.52 1.35 11.73
C GLY A 56 -9.16 1.43 12.42
N ASP A 57 -8.51 0.30 12.72
CA ASP A 57 -7.19 0.24 13.39
C ASP A 57 -6.02 0.03 12.41
N ARG A 58 -6.29 -0.36 11.17
CA ARG A 58 -5.27 -0.70 10.15
C ARG A 58 -5.61 -0.09 8.78
N ILE A 59 -4.60 0.39 8.06
CA ILE A 59 -4.73 0.90 6.69
C ILE A 59 -3.78 0.15 5.75
N ASP A 60 -4.33 -0.38 4.66
CA ASP A 60 -3.60 -0.88 3.49
C ASP A 60 -3.44 0.24 2.44
N TRP A 61 -2.29 0.29 1.78
CA TRP A 61 -1.93 1.30 0.79
C TRP A 61 -1.60 0.66 -0.55
N TYR A 62 -2.17 1.24 -1.61
CA TYR A 62 -2.07 0.72 -2.97
C TYR A 62 -1.59 1.78 -3.96
N ALA A 63 -0.80 1.39 -4.95
CA ALA A 63 -0.53 2.21 -6.12
C ALA A 63 -1.81 2.41 -6.95
N GLY A 64 -1.96 3.60 -7.55
CA GLY A 64 -3.08 3.90 -8.46
C GLY A 64 -2.99 3.21 -9.82
N PHE A 65 -1.84 2.59 -10.12
CA PHE A 65 -1.50 1.93 -11.37
C PHE A 65 -0.80 0.59 -11.09
N SER A 66 -0.73 -0.28 -12.10
CA SER A 66 0.04 -1.52 -12.05
C SER A 66 1.48 -1.28 -12.53
N GLY A 67 2.41 -2.09 -12.02
CA GLY A 67 3.84 -2.05 -12.36
C GLY A 67 4.65 -2.89 -11.38
N ASN A 68 5.95 -3.04 -11.63
CA ASN A 68 6.89 -3.73 -10.76
C ASN A 68 7.24 -2.87 -9.53
N VAL A 69 7.12 -3.41 -8.32
CA VAL A 69 7.15 -2.65 -7.06
C VAL A 69 8.46 -2.83 -6.30
N VAL A 70 9.43 -1.94 -6.45
CA VAL A 70 10.72 -1.97 -5.73
C VAL A 70 10.66 -1.03 -4.51
N PRO A 71 10.75 -1.51 -3.25
CA PRO A 71 10.80 -0.63 -2.08
C PRO A 71 12.11 0.19 -2.05
N TRP A 72 12.13 1.35 -1.39
CA TRP A 72 13.29 2.26 -1.42
C TRP A 72 14.60 1.60 -1.00
N SER A 73 14.57 0.78 0.05
CA SER A 73 15.71 -0.02 0.54
C SER A 73 16.29 -0.99 -0.50
N ALA A 74 15.48 -1.40 -1.48
CA ALA A 74 15.81 -2.32 -2.57
C ALA A 74 16.16 -1.60 -3.90
N ALA A 75 15.89 -0.30 -4.02
CA ALA A 75 16.19 0.46 -5.24
C ALA A 75 17.69 0.75 -5.38
N THR A 76 18.20 0.67 -6.62
CA THR A 76 19.58 1.03 -6.96
C THR A 76 19.86 2.54 -6.74
N TYR A 77 21.13 2.95 -6.72
CA TYR A 77 21.48 4.36 -6.51
C TYR A 77 20.84 5.28 -7.57
N ASP A 78 20.89 4.91 -8.85
CA ASP A 78 20.33 5.72 -9.93
C ASP A 78 18.80 5.72 -9.94
N GLU A 79 18.15 4.60 -9.60
CA GLU A 79 16.70 4.55 -9.37
C GLU A 79 16.31 5.49 -8.22
N ARG A 80 17.02 5.47 -7.08
CA ARG A 80 16.78 6.40 -5.95
C ARG A 80 17.00 7.87 -6.35
N GLN A 81 18.09 8.18 -7.05
CA GLN A 81 18.39 9.54 -7.50
C GLN A 81 17.35 10.06 -8.52
N SER A 82 16.85 9.20 -9.40
CA SER A 82 15.77 9.53 -10.33
C SER A 82 14.43 9.72 -9.63
N ALA A 83 14.13 8.89 -8.62
CA ALA A 83 12.92 8.98 -7.82
C ALA A 83 12.91 10.18 -6.87
N LEU A 84 14.05 10.56 -6.29
CA LEU A 84 14.17 11.75 -5.43
C LEU A 84 13.84 13.02 -6.20
N ARG A 85 14.41 13.21 -7.40
CA ARG A 85 14.08 14.36 -8.28
C ARG A 85 12.60 14.43 -8.68
N GLN A 86 11.96 13.28 -8.86
CA GLN A 86 10.51 13.22 -9.08
C GLN A 86 9.73 13.66 -7.83
N LEU A 87 10.09 13.14 -6.64
CA LEU A 87 9.47 13.54 -5.37
C LEU A 87 9.65 15.02 -5.05
N GLU A 88 10.83 15.60 -5.27
CA GLU A 88 11.10 17.04 -5.14
C GLU A 88 10.18 17.88 -6.04
N ALA A 89 10.06 17.50 -7.31
CA ALA A 89 9.18 18.16 -8.27
C ALA A 89 7.69 18.03 -7.89
N HIS A 90 7.29 16.88 -7.33
CA HIS A 90 5.93 16.65 -6.84
C HIS A 90 5.63 17.47 -5.57
N GLN A 91 6.56 17.53 -4.60
CA GLN A 91 6.46 18.40 -3.43
C GLN A 91 6.30 19.87 -3.83
N ALA A 92 7.17 20.39 -4.70
CA ALA A 92 7.09 21.77 -5.17
C ALA A 92 5.80 22.08 -5.96
N ALA A 93 5.16 21.07 -6.57
CA ALA A 93 3.84 21.21 -7.19
C ALA A 93 2.70 21.25 -6.15
N ILE A 94 2.77 20.39 -5.13
CA ILE A 94 1.83 20.33 -4.00
C ILE A 94 1.85 21.64 -3.20
N GLU A 95 3.03 22.13 -2.83
CA GLU A 95 3.23 23.38 -2.09
C GLU A 95 2.67 24.59 -2.86
N ARG A 96 2.97 24.69 -4.16
CA ARG A 96 2.47 25.77 -5.02
C ARG A 96 0.93 25.76 -5.09
N LEU A 97 0.31 24.60 -5.24
CA LEU A 97 -1.15 24.48 -5.27
C LEU A 97 -1.77 24.77 -3.90
N SER A 98 -1.15 24.29 -2.82
CA SER A 98 -1.56 24.57 -1.44
C SER A 98 -1.57 26.07 -1.16
N ALA A 99 -0.49 26.79 -1.49
CA ALA A 99 -0.41 28.24 -1.30
C ALA A 99 -1.50 29.00 -2.08
N GLN A 100 -1.77 28.62 -3.33
CA GLN A 100 -2.85 29.20 -4.15
C GLN A 100 -4.25 28.95 -3.54
N MET A 101 -4.44 27.82 -2.87
CA MET A 101 -5.71 27.42 -2.24
C MET A 101 -5.92 28.11 -0.88
N ILE A 102 -4.86 28.26 -0.07
CA ILE A 102 -4.87 28.97 1.23
C ILE A 102 -5.17 30.48 1.07
N GLN A 103 -4.86 31.06 -0.09
CA GLN A 103 -5.18 32.46 -0.41
C GLN A 103 -6.64 32.69 -0.83
N GLN A 104 -7.45 31.64 -1.02
CA GLN A 104 -8.85 31.78 -1.46
C GLN A 104 -9.75 32.29 -0.33
N LYS A 105 -10.78 33.08 -0.66
CA LYS A 105 -11.75 33.57 0.34
C LYS A 105 -12.62 32.44 0.90
N ALA A 106 -13.02 31.48 0.07
CA ALA A 106 -13.86 30.34 0.47
C ALA A 106 -13.18 29.48 1.55
N PRO A 107 -13.87 29.11 2.66
CA PRO A 107 -13.26 28.36 3.76
C PRO A 107 -12.86 26.94 3.35
N GLU A 108 -13.67 26.27 2.53
CA GLU A 108 -13.40 24.92 2.01
C GLU A 108 -12.11 24.86 1.18
N MET A 109 -11.88 25.87 0.34
CA MET A 109 -10.66 25.96 -0.48
C MET A 109 -9.42 26.17 0.40
N ARG A 110 -9.54 26.95 1.48
CA ARG A 110 -8.45 27.13 2.46
C ARG A 110 -8.16 25.84 3.24
N LEU A 111 -9.21 25.15 3.68
CA LEU A 111 -9.10 23.84 4.35
C LEU A 111 -8.46 22.80 3.42
N PHE A 112 -8.90 22.72 2.16
CA PHE A 112 -8.27 21.89 1.14
C PHE A 112 -6.78 22.22 0.97
N GLY A 113 -6.42 23.50 0.87
CA GLY A 113 -5.03 23.94 0.77
C GLY A 113 -4.18 23.55 1.98
N ALA A 114 -4.71 23.68 3.20
CA ALA A 114 -4.02 23.35 4.45
C ALA A 114 -3.94 21.83 4.72
N LEU A 115 -4.88 21.03 4.21
CA LEU A 115 -4.76 19.58 4.14
C LEU A 115 -3.73 19.15 3.10
N LEU A 116 -3.71 19.84 1.95
CA LEU A 116 -2.79 19.55 0.85
C LEU A 116 -1.32 19.81 1.23
N SER A 117 -0.98 20.84 2.01
CA SER A 117 0.39 21.04 2.50
C SER A 117 0.88 19.93 3.44
N LYS A 118 -0.02 19.09 3.98
CA LYS A 118 0.31 17.99 4.88
C LYS A 118 0.46 16.64 4.16
N THR A 119 0.17 16.56 2.85
CA THR A 119 0.33 15.32 2.06
C THR A 119 1.79 14.99 1.73
N ILE A 120 2.71 15.94 1.84
CA ILE A 120 4.15 15.72 1.61
C ILE A 120 4.85 15.01 2.78
N GLN A 121 4.21 14.94 3.96
CA GLN A 121 4.76 14.30 5.15
C GLN A 121 4.50 12.79 5.15
N PHE A 122 5.51 12.01 5.49
CA PHE A 122 5.46 10.55 5.63
C PHE A 122 6.48 10.09 6.69
N PRO A 123 6.34 8.90 7.30
CA PRO A 123 7.11 8.53 8.48
C PRO A 123 8.63 8.47 8.24
N ASP A 124 9.09 7.74 7.22
CA ASP A 124 10.51 7.49 6.91
C ASP A 124 10.68 6.79 5.54
N GLN A 125 11.90 6.43 5.17
CA GLN A 125 12.24 5.80 3.89
C GLN A 125 11.55 4.45 3.61
N ASP A 126 11.14 3.68 4.64
CA ASP A 126 10.47 2.37 4.46
C ASP A 126 9.05 2.52 3.89
N HIS A 127 8.60 3.75 3.70
CA HIS A 127 7.28 4.12 3.21
C HIS A 127 7.30 4.59 1.74
N ILE A 128 8.47 4.63 1.09
CA ILE A 128 8.63 4.97 -0.33
C ILE A 128 8.83 3.70 -1.17
N TYR A 129 8.11 3.63 -2.28
CA TYR A 129 8.13 2.51 -3.24
C TYR A 129 8.32 3.06 -4.64
N LEU A 130 9.01 2.33 -5.51
CA LEU A 130 9.10 2.63 -6.94
C LEU A 130 8.22 1.65 -7.70
N VAL A 131 7.24 2.14 -8.45
CA VAL A 131 6.35 1.33 -9.28
C VAL A 131 6.65 1.68 -10.74
N ASP A 132 7.24 0.74 -11.48
CA ASP A 132 7.83 0.98 -12.81
C ASP A 132 8.73 2.24 -12.85
N GLY A 133 9.57 2.42 -11.82
CA GLY A 133 10.51 3.54 -11.70
C GLY A 133 9.89 4.89 -11.26
N LYS A 134 8.56 4.97 -11.11
CA LYS A 134 7.88 6.15 -10.55
C LYS A 134 7.75 6.03 -9.02
N PRO A 135 8.11 7.05 -8.23
CA PRO A 135 7.96 6.99 -6.78
C PRO A 135 6.49 7.04 -6.36
N VAL A 136 6.12 6.23 -5.37
CA VAL A 136 4.81 6.18 -4.72
C VAL A 136 5.00 6.17 -3.20
N VAL A 137 4.47 7.19 -2.53
CA VAL A 137 4.52 7.38 -1.07
C VAL A 137 3.36 6.63 -0.41
N THR A 138 3.64 5.84 0.62
CA THR A 138 2.64 5.25 1.54
C THR A 138 2.64 6.00 2.87
N PHE A 139 1.56 5.89 3.65
CA PHE A 139 1.40 6.63 4.92
C PHE A 139 1.66 8.14 4.80
N TRP A 140 1.29 8.72 3.65
CA TRP A 140 1.34 10.17 3.49
C TRP A 140 0.26 10.86 4.32
N GLY A 141 0.58 12.02 4.88
CA GLY A 141 -0.21 12.64 5.92
C GLY A 141 -0.06 11.98 7.29
N PHE A 142 1.03 11.24 7.54
CA PHE A 142 1.37 10.68 8.85
C PHE A 142 2.83 10.96 9.22
N VAL A 143 3.11 10.90 10.53
CA VAL A 143 4.45 10.80 11.11
C VAL A 143 4.47 9.62 12.09
N ASN A 144 5.65 9.14 12.50
CA ASN A 144 5.74 8.14 13.57
C ASN A 144 5.18 8.72 14.89
N ALA A 145 4.42 7.96 15.67
CA ALA A 145 3.68 8.46 16.85
C ALA A 145 4.54 9.08 17.98
N LYS A 146 5.87 8.96 17.90
CA LYS A 146 6.85 9.53 18.84
C LYS A 146 7.70 10.66 18.23
N GLN A 147 7.35 11.15 17.04
CA GLN A 147 8.08 12.14 16.26
C GLN A 147 7.17 13.31 15.86
N GLN A 148 7.77 14.46 15.56
CA GLN A 148 7.07 15.61 14.97
C GLN A 148 7.22 15.59 13.44
N ALA A 149 6.42 16.39 12.74
CA ALA A 149 6.56 16.60 11.29
C ALA A 149 7.93 17.21 10.96
N ARG A 150 8.60 16.69 9.92
CA ARG A 150 9.92 17.18 9.51
C ARG A 150 9.78 18.53 8.78
N PRO A 151 10.69 19.51 8.98
CA PRO A 151 10.72 20.72 8.15
C PRO A 151 10.93 20.39 6.66
N ASN A 152 11.82 19.45 6.35
CA ASN A 152 11.97 18.84 5.02
C ASN A 152 11.56 17.35 5.09
N PRO A 153 10.46 16.94 4.43
CA PRO A 153 10.04 15.54 4.45
C PRO A 153 11.02 14.60 3.76
N LEU A 154 11.69 15.06 2.69
CA LEU A 154 12.53 14.26 1.79
C LEU A 154 13.99 14.10 2.26
N GLU A 155 14.41 14.89 3.25
CA GLU A 155 15.75 14.83 3.87
C GLU A 155 16.15 13.40 4.29
N CYS A 156 15.19 12.58 4.72
CA CYS A 156 15.43 11.18 5.11
C CYS A 156 15.71 10.22 3.93
N LEU A 157 15.62 10.70 2.70
CA LEU A 157 15.92 9.97 1.46
C LEU A 157 17.28 10.36 0.87
N GLU A 158 17.91 11.42 1.38
CA GLU A 158 19.22 11.90 0.93
C GLU A 158 20.31 10.92 1.36
N VAL A 159 20.78 10.11 0.41
CA VAL A 159 21.93 9.23 0.61
C VAL A 159 23.19 10.11 0.72
N VAL A 160 23.57 10.47 1.95
CA VAL A 160 24.84 11.10 2.27
C VAL A 160 25.94 10.19 1.73
N ARG A 161 26.50 10.56 0.59
CA ARG A 161 27.56 9.82 -0.08
C ARG A 161 28.77 9.82 0.84
N SER A 162 29.04 8.69 1.49
CA SER A 162 30.22 8.51 2.34
C SER A 162 31.45 8.86 1.52
N VAL A 163 32.00 10.06 1.72
CA VAL A 163 33.23 10.46 1.05
C VAL A 163 34.34 9.64 1.68
N THR A 164 34.62 8.48 1.10
CA THR A 164 35.83 7.71 1.38
C THR A 164 36.98 8.70 1.22
N PRO A 165 37.72 9.04 2.29
CA PRO A 165 38.81 10.00 2.16
C PRO A 165 39.77 9.43 1.13
N SER A 166 39.97 10.16 0.03
CA SER A 166 40.84 9.71 -1.05
C SER A 166 42.23 9.52 -0.45
N VAL A 167 42.63 8.25 -0.29
CA VAL A 167 43.96 7.89 0.21
C VAL A 167 44.92 8.27 -0.90
N ALA A 168 45.41 9.51 -0.82
CA ALA A 168 46.44 10.02 -1.71
C ALA A 168 47.61 9.02 -1.72
N SER A 169 48.07 8.66 -2.91
CA SER A 169 49.02 7.56 -3.08
C SER A 169 50.31 7.83 -2.31
N VAL A 170 50.48 7.14 -1.18
CA VAL A 170 51.75 7.07 -0.46
C VAL A 170 52.56 5.96 -1.12
N ALA A 171 53.66 6.34 -1.78
CA ALA A 171 54.53 5.38 -2.45
C ALA A 171 55.17 4.39 -1.45
N PRO A 172 55.40 3.13 -1.84
CA PRO A 172 56.01 2.15 -0.96
C PRO A 172 57.45 2.54 -0.63
N THR A 173 57.78 2.55 0.65
CA THR A 173 59.16 2.62 1.17
C THR A 173 59.39 1.39 2.05
N GLU A 174 60.57 0.77 1.94
CA GLU A 174 60.87 -0.54 2.53
C GLU A 174 61.01 -0.53 4.08
N PRO A 175 60.86 -1.69 4.75
CA PRO A 175 60.57 -1.72 6.18
C PRO A 175 61.80 -1.60 7.07
N THR A 176 61.74 -0.67 8.03
CA THR A 176 62.54 -0.72 9.27
C THR A 176 61.71 -1.36 10.37
N ALA A 177 62.21 -2.45 10.96
CA ALA A 177 61.53 -3.12 12.06
C ALA A 177 61.94 -2.52 13.42
N GLU A 178 61.01 -1.81 14.07
CA GLU A 178 61.10 -1.50 15.50
C GLU A 178 59.94 -2.16 16.27
N THR A 179 60.28 -3.02 17.22
CA THR A 179 59.33 -3.82 18.00
C THR A 179 58.70 -2.98 19.12
N VAL A 180 57.67 -2.20 18.79
CA VAL A 180 56.84 -1.52 19.80
C VAL A 180 55.85 -2.52 20.40
N VAL A 181 56.11 -2.93 21.64
CA VAL A 181 55.20 -3.79 22.43
C VAL A 181 53.97 -2.97 22.85
N ALA A 182 52.96 -2.96 21.99
CA ALA A 182 51.67 -2.31 22.27
C ALA A 182 50.80 -3.20 23.17
N THR A 183 50.78 -2.90 24.47
CA THR A 183 49.84 -3.45 25.45
C THR A 183 48.40 -3.37 24.93
N PRO A 184 47.57 -4.43 25.04
CA PRO A 184 46.17 -4.35 24.59
C PRO A 184 45.42 -3.25 25.36
N PRO A 185 44.58 -2.44 24.68
CA PRO A 185 43.79 -1.42 25.37
C PRO A 185 42.81 -2.09 26.34
N PRO A 186 42.66 -1.57 27.58
CA PRO A 186 41.76 -2.17 28.55
C PRO A 186 40.32 -2.12 28.05
N VAL A 187 39.67 -3.29 28.00
CA VAL A 187 38.24 -3.41 27.66
C VAL A 187 37.45 -2.62 28.70
N SER A 188 36.94 -1.46 28.29
CA SER A 188 36.12 -0.61 29.16
C SER A 188 34.70 -1.17 29.27
N GLU A 189 34.54 -2.22 30.09
CA GLU A 189 33.23 -2.69 30.53
C GLU A 189 32.51 -1.57 31.29
N ARG A 190 31.78 -0.74 30.53
CA ARG A 190 31.08 0.43 31.04
C ARG A 190 29.79 -0.01 31.73
N SER A 191 29.96 -0.72 32.86
CA SER A 191 28.90 -1.31 33.67
C SER A 191 27.75 -0.31 33.83
N ARG A 192 26.66 -0.52 33.09
CA ARG A 192 25.57 0.45 32.96
C ARG A 192 24.63 0.33 34.16
N ARG A 193 25.19 0.55 35.36
CA ARG A 193 24.50 0.58 36.65
C ARG A 193 23.31 1.51 36.48
N TRP A 194 22.13 0.92 36.49
CA TRP A 194 20.90 1.61 36.13
C TRP A 194 20.52 2.53 37.27
N LEU A 195 20.99 3.78 37.20
CA LEU A 195 20.57 4.86 38.08
C LEU A 195 19.08 5.10 37.83
N LEU A 196 18.25 4.36 38.57
CA LEU A 196 16.81 4.59 38.65
C LEU A 196 16.59 6.06 38.98
N PRO A 197 15.77 6.78 38.21
CA PRO A 197 15.60 8.22 38.39
C PRO A 197 15.07 8.50 39.80
N HIS A 198 15.73 9.40 40.54
CA HIS A 198 15.41 9.70 41.94
C HIS A 198 13.92 10.06 42.19
N TRP A 199 13.23 10.56 41.16
CA TRP A 199 11.79 10.79 41.17
C TRP A 199 10.96 9.52 41.49
N LEU A 200 11.41 8.33 41.07
CA LEU A 200 10.74 7.05 41.38
C LEU A 200 10.73 6.76 42.89
N TRP A 201 11.76 7.23 43.61
CA TRP A 201 11.88 7.13 45.07
C TRP A 201 10.92 8.07 45.82
N TRP A 202 10.39 9.11 45.16
CA TRP A 202 9.32 9.97 45.70
C TRP A 202 7.91 9.45 45.34
N LEU A 203 7.77 8.67 44.26
CA LEU A 203 6.51 8.01 43.90
C LEU A 203 6.11 6.89 44.87
N LEU A 204 7.09 6.14 45.41
CA LEU A 204 6.83 5.06 46.37
C LEU A 204 6.14 5.53 47.68
N PRO A 205 6.64 6.56 48.42
CA PRO A 205 5.96 7.05 49.61
C PRO A 205 4.61 7.71 49.29
N LEU A 206 4.47 8.38 48.14
CA LEU A 206 3.18 8.93 47.70
C LEU A 206 2.13 7.82 47.52
N LEU A 207 2.52 6.70 46.88
CA LEU A 207 1.65 5.54 46.67
C LEU A 207 1.31 4.84 48.00
N LEU A 208 2.26 4.73 48.94
CA LEU A 208 2.01 4.20 50.28
C LEU A 208 1.07 5.09 51.10
N ILE A 209 1.18 6.41 50.99
CA ILE A 209 0.25 7.36 51.63
C ILE A 209 -1.14 7.24 51.02
N LEU A 210 -1.26 7.11 49.69
CA LEU A 210 -2.54 6.89 49.02
C LEU A 210 -3.20 5.56 49.46
N LEU A 211 -2.41 4.49 49.54
CA LEU A 211 -2.86 3.18 50.02
C LEU A 211 -3.31 3.25 51.49
N ALA A 212 -2.55 3.93 52.35
CA ALA A 212 -2.91 4.15 53.74
C ALA A 212 -4.23 4.94 53.87
N LEU A 213 -4.43 6.00 53.08
CA LEU A 213 -5.68 6.78 53.07
C LEU A 213 -6.88 5.95 52.59
N LEU A 214 -6.68 5.03 51.64
CA LEU A 214 -7.71 4.06 51.21
C LEU A 214 -8.06 3.06 52.31
N LEU A 215 -7.07 2.51 53.00
CA LEU A 215 -7.27 1.59 54.14
C LEU A 215 -7.94 2.30 55.32
N LEU A 216 -7.52 3.54 55.64
CA LEU A 216 -8.16 4.39 56.65
C LEU A 216 -9.63 4.68 56.29
N ARG A 217 -9.96 4.91 55.01
CA ARG A 217 -11.38 5.00 54.56
C ARG A 217 -12.16 3.69 54.75
N GLY A 218 -11.50 2.54 54.68
CA GLY A 218 -12.09 1.24 55.05
C GLY A 218 -12.32 1.06 56.56
N CYS A 219 -11.74 1.92 57.40
CA CYS A 219 -11.91 1.90 58.86
C CYS A 219 -12.86 2.98 59.41
N VAL A 220 -13.44 3.83 58.56
CA VAL A 220 -14.49 4.81 58.96
C VAL A 220 -15.85 4.33 58.46
N SER A 221 -16.33 3.23 59.03
CA SER A 221 -17.77 2.92 59.06
C SER A 221 -18.48 3.96 59.92
N ASP A 222 -19.74 4.27 59.57
CA ASP A 222 -20.60 5.28 60.21
C ASP A 222 -20.07 6.73 60.25
N ALA A 223 -20.10 7.37 59.07
CA ALA A 223 -20.33 8.80 58.96
C ALA A 223 -21.52 9.05 58.00
N TYR A 224 -22.70 9.33 58.56
CA TYR A 224 -23.98 9.40 57.86
C TYR A 224 -24.05 10.60 56.89
N ILE A 225 -23.85 10.35 55.59
CA ILE A 225 -24.17 11.33 54.53
C ILE A 225 -25.50 10.97 53.88
N TRP A 226 -26.51 11.74 54.29
CA TRP A 226 -27.82 11.99 53.68
C TRP A 226 -28.06 11.46 52.24
N GLY A 227 -29.24 10.88 52.03
CA GLY A 227 -30.07 11.39 50.93
C GLY A 227 -30.35 10.52 49.71
N MET A 228 -30.24 9.19 49.76
CA MET A 228 -30.91 8.34 48.76
C MET A 228 -31.23 6.93 49.27
N THR A 229 -32.52 6.60 49.39
CA THR A 229 -33.01 5.24 49.68
C THR A 229 -33.13 4.42 48.39
N PRO A 230 -32.59 3.19 48.31
CA PRO A 230 -32.83 2.32 47.17
C PRO A 230 -34.25 1.74 47.24
N SER A 231 -35.22 2.43 46.62
CA SER A 231 -36.61 1.95 46.53
C SER A 231 -36.68 0.65 45.73
N THR A 232 -37.10 -0.42 46.38
CA THR A 232 -37.31 -1.73 45.75
C THR A 232 -38.48 -1.71 44.77
N HIS A 233 -38.35 -2.48 43.69
CA HIS A 233 -39.44 -2.68 42.71
C HIS A 233 -40.68 -3.30 43.38
N SER A 234 -41.82 -2.60 43.33
CA SER A 234 -43.16 -3.17 43.55
C SER A 234 -44.25 -2.43 42.77
N THR A 235 -44.95 -3.18 41.93
CA THR A 235 -46.35 -3.03 41.45
C THR A 235 -47.09 -1.68 41.59
N PRO A 236 -47.56 -1.09 40.48
CA PRO A 236 -48.62 -0.07 40.51
C PRO A 236 -50.03 -0.69 40.44
N PRO A 237 -50.92 -0.46 41.41
CA PRO A 237 -52.37 -0.46 41.20
C PRO A 237 -52.84 0.94 40.75
N LEU A 238 -53.82 1.01 39.85
CA LEU A 238 -54.47 2.27 39.46
C LEU A 238 -56.00 2.17 39.61
N GLN A 239 -56.48 2.65 40.74
CA GLN A 239 -57.87 3.07 40.95
C GLN A 239 -57.88 4.60 41.07
N GLY A 240 -58.74 5.27 40.30
CA GLY A 240 -58.95 6.72 40.36
C GLY A 240 -60.44 7.02 40.43
N GLU A 241 -60.86 7.71 41.50
CA GLU A 241 -62.27 7.95 41.82
C GLU A 241 -62.75 9.33 41.32
N ILE A 242 -63.74 9.29 40.43
CA ILE A 242 -64.82 10.27 40.17
C ILE A 242 -64.60 11.76 40.53
N ILE A 243 -64.67 12.62 39.50
CA ILE A 243 -65.44 13.89 39.56
C ILE A 243 -66.36 13.97 38.33
N SER A 244 -67.67 14.10 38.54
CA SER A 244 -68.70 14.11 37.49
C SER A 244 -69.08 15.53 37.02
N LYS A 245 -69.49 15.65 35.75
CA LYS A 245 -70.45 16.66 35.26
C LYS A 245 -71.09 16.22 33.93
N GLU A 246 -72.36 16.61 33.73
CA GLU A 246 -73.24 16.25 32.62
C GLU A 246 -72.69 16.39 31.18
N GLY A 247 -73.10 15.48 30.28
CA GLY A 247 -72.96 15.63 28.82
C GLY A 247 -73.19 14.34 28.00
N LYS A 248 -74.33 14.24 27.31
CA LYS A 248 -74.70 13.18 26.33
C LYS A 248 -74.73 13.80 24.90
N PRO A 249 -74.77 13.04 23.77
CA PRO A 249 -74.72 11.57 23.59
C PRO A 249 -73.85 11.03 22.39
N VAL A 250 -73.40 9.75 22.48
CA VAL A 250 -73.58 8.58 21.54
C VAL A 250 -73.49 8.79 19.99
N PRO A 251 -72.90 7.89 19.12
CA PRO A 251 -72.30 6.52 19.26
C PRO A 251 -70.87 6.40 18.60
N GLU A 252 -70.28 5.32 18.02
CA GLU A 252 -70.47 3.84 17.94
C GLU A 252 -69.14 3.05 17.61
N ARG A 253 -69.21 1.71 17.69
CA ARG A 253 -68.51 0.61 16.93
C ARG A 253 -66.97 0.51 16.78
N SER A 254 -66.37 -0.12 17.79
CA SER A 254 -65.75 -1.47 17.75
C SER A 254 -64.88 -1.98 16.58
N VAL A 255 -63.65 -2.44 16.91
CA VAL A 255 -62.95 -3.59 16.29
C VAL A 255 -62.16 -4.35 17.38
N PRO A 256 -62.19 -5.70 17.46
CA PRO A 256 -61.40 -6.50 18.42
C PRO A 256 -60.10 -7.08 17.82
N ALA A 257 -59.20 -7.58 18.68
CA ALA A 257 -57.82 -7.98 18.33
C ALA A 257 -57.58 -9.51 18.25
N LEU A 258 -56.39 -9.88 17.75
CA LEU A 258 -55.85 -11.25 17.68
C LEU A 258 -55.24 -11.73 19.00
N SER A 259 -55.14 -13.06 19.18
CA SER A 259 -54.42 -13.74 20.28
C SER A 259 -53.67 -14.99 19.77
N VAL A 260 -52.72 -15.50 20.56
CA VAL A 260 -51.53 -16.26 20.06
C VAL A 260 -51.11 -17.42 21.02
N SER A 261 -50.33 -18.38 20.51
CA SER A 261 -49.56 -19.47 21.19
C SER A 261 -50.23 -20.83 21.54
N GLU A 262 -50.17 -21.77 20.58
CA GLU A 262 -49.25 -22.95 20.55
C GLU A 262 -48.81 -23.68 21.84
N SER A 263 -48.81 -25.04 21.82
CA SER A 263 -47.76 -25.93 22.42
C SER A 263 -47.98 -27.47 22.21
N HIS A 264 -46.89 -28.26 22.37
CA HIS A 264 -46.81 -29.72 22.72
C HIS A 264 -46.97 -30.89 21.70
N SER A 265 -45.87 -31.20 20.97
CA SER A 265 -45.05 -32.46 21.03
C SER A 265 -45.56 -33.93 20.84
N LEU A 266 -44.99 -34.61 19.81
CA LEU A 266 -44.52 -36.04 19.73
C LEU A 266 -45.59 -37.20 19.48
N PRO A 267 -45.20 -38.48 19.16
CA PRO A 267 -44.80 -38.95 17.80
C PRO A 267 -45.28 -40.38 17.37
N LEU A 268 -45.17 -40.80 16.08
CA LEU A 268 -44.84 -42.21 15.65
C LEU A 268 -44.51 -42.36 14.13
N VAL A 269 -44.06 -43.54 13.69
CA VAL A 269 -43.43 -43.86 12.38
C VAL A 269 -44.21 -44.89 11.51
N LYS A 270 -44.32 -44.64 10.18
CA LYS A 270 -44.30 -45.67 9.09
C LYS A 270 -44.32 -45.03 7.68
N GLY A 271 -43.90 -45.73 6.61
CA GLY A 271 -44.46 -45.42 5.26
C GLY A 271 -43.66 -45.53 3.94
N MET A 272 -42.43 -46.07 3.89
CA MET A 272 -41.71 -46.66 2.73
C MET A 272 -42.10 -46.36 1.22
N SER A 273 -41.05 -46.09 0.41
CA SER A 273 -40.80 -46.53 -1.00
C SER A 273 -41.10 -45.67 -2.25
N SER A 274 -40.14 -45.82 -3.20
CA SER A 274 -40.15 -45.60 -4.67
C SER A 274 -40.25 -44.19 -5.29
N VAL A 275 -39.68 -43.87 -6.47
CA VAL A 275 -38.36 -44.14 -7.13
C VAL A 275 -38.46 -43.64 -8.60
N ASN A 276 -37.48 -42.83 -9.06
CA ASN A 276 -37.22 -42.38 -10.45
C ASN A 276 -38.34 -41.59 -11.19
N GLY A 277 -38.05 -40.69 -12.13
CA GLY A 277 -36.77 -40.08 -12.53
C GLY A 277 -36.79 -39.37 -13.91
N THR A 278 -35.72 -38.61 -14.20
CA THR A 278 -35.22 -38.17 -15.53
C THR A 278 -36.03 -37.21 -16.45
N ALA A 279 -35.22 -36.45 -17.26
CA ALA A 279 -35.49 -35.92 -18.61
C ALA A 279 -36.09 -34.49 -18.82
N SER A 280 -35.15 -33.55 -18.98
CA SER A 280 -35.09 -32.38 -19.88
C SER A 280 -36.13 -32.12 -20.99
N VAL A 281 -36.43 -30.81 -21.15
CA VAL A 281 -36.44 -30.01 -22.41
C VAL A 281 -37.38 -30.39 -23.57
N ASN A 282 -38.28 -29.45 -23.92
CA ASN A 282 -38.31 -28.89 -25.28
C ASN A 282 -38.89 -27.45 -25.31
N SER A 283 -38.71 -26.74 -26.43
CA SER A 283 -39.11 -25.33 -26.65
C SER A 283 -40.20 -25.18 -27.71
N THR A 284 -41.00 -24.11 -27.65
CA THR A 284 -41.68 -23.50 -28.82
C THR A 284 -42.18 -22.07 -28.53
N GLU A 285 -42.32 -21.27 -29.60
CA GLU A 285 -42.93 -19.92 -29.61
C GLU A 285 -44.47 -19.97 -29.65
N PRO A 286 -45.16 -18.80 -29.62
CA PRO A 286 -45.90 -18.44 -30.84
C PRO A 286 -45.91 -16.93 -31.20
N VAL A 287 -46.45 -16.63 -32.40
CA VAL A 287 -46.55 -15.28 -33.02
C VAL A 287 -48.02 -15.02 -33.48
N ASN A 288 -48.36 -13.75 -33.76
CA ASN A 288 -49.65 -13.19 -34.23
C ASN A 288 -50.69 -12.87 -33.12
N GLY A 289 -51.54 -11.84 -33.23
CA GLY A 289 -51.59 -10.72 -34.20
C GLY A 289 -53.02 -10.30 -34.61
N ALA A 290 -53.54 -9.15 -34.13
CA ALA A 290 -54.84 -8.56 -34.52
C ALA A 290 -54.93 -7.04 -34.20
N MET A 291 -55.92 -6.33 -34.78
CA MET A 291 -56.10 -4.85 -34.83
C MET A 291 -57.57 -4.54 -35.27
N PRO A 292 -58.08 -3.28 -35.43
CA PRO A 292 -57.99 -2.00 -34.69
C PRO A 292 -59.16 -1.86 -33.65
N ILE A 293 -59.96 -0.79 -33.37
CA ILE A 293 -60.21 0.60 -33.84
C ILE A 293 -60.84 1.48 -32.71
N ASP A 294 -60.91 2.81 -32.94
CA ASP A 294 -61.84 3.88 -32.47
C ASP A 294 -62.28 4.00 -30.98
N GLY A 295 -62.37 5.20 -30.37
CA GLY A 295 -62.09 6.55 -30.89
C GLY A 295 -62.50 7.70 -29.92
N ALA A 296 -62.60 8.92 -30.46
CA ALA A 296 -63.04 10.20 -29.84
C ALA A 296 -62.01 11.05 -29.03
N SER A 297 -62.20 12.38 -29.10
CA SER A 297 -61.42 13.48 -28.48
C SER A 297 -62.38 14.67 -28.23
N PRO A 298 -62.02 15.63 -27.36
CA PRO A 298 -61.88 17.01 -27.87
C PRO A 298 -60.72 17.84 -27.28
N SER A 299 -60.37 18.92 -27.97
CA SER A 299 -59.46 20.03 -27.59
C SER A 299 -60.06 20.92 -26.47
N VAL A 300 -59.47 21.99 -25.90
CA VAL A 300 -58.57 23.10 -26.34
C VAL A 300 -57.72 23.51 -25.09
N ASP A 301 -56.50 24.05 -25.12
CA ASP A 301 -56.06 25.36 -25.62
C ASP A 301 -54.51 25.52 -25.71
N GLY A 302 -54.02 26.63 -26.27
CA GLY A 302 -52.60 26.93 -26.55
C GLY A 302 -51.70 27.18 -25.32
N THR A 303 -50.36 27.18 -25.45
CA THR A 303 -49.59 28.04 -26.37
C THR A 303 -48.21 27.42 -26.69
N SER A 304 -47.64 27.73 -27.88
CA SER A 304 -46.28 27.33 -28.29
C SER A 304 -45.39 28.57 -28.50
N PRO A 305 -44.05 28.43 -28.51
CA PRO A 305 -43.41 28.47 -29.82
C PRO A 305 -42.22 27.50 -30.03
N VAL A 306 -42.27 26.79 -31.17
CA VAL A 306 -41.21 26.59 -32.17
C VAL A 306 -39.80 26.19 -31.67
N SER A 307 -39.42 24.94 -31.97
CA SER A 307 -38.01 24.54 -32.12
C SER A 307 -37.53 24.74 -33.56
N PRO A 308 -36.28 25.15 -33.81
CA PRO A 308 -35.58 24.87 -35.07
C PRO A 308 -34.97 23.45 -35.05
N ASP A 309 -34.55 22.96 -36.21
CA ASP A 309 -34.13 21.57 -36.44
C ASP A 309 -32.59 21.36 -36.45
N VAL A 310 -32.18 20.09 -36.50
CA VAL A 310 -30.81 19.59 -36.38
C VAL A 310 -29.95 19.86 -37.63
N ASN A 311 -28.67 20.20 -37.43
CA ASN A 311 -27.60 19.70 -38.30
C ASN A 311 -26.25 19.63 -37.54
N PRO A 312 -25.34 18.66 -37.82
CA PRO A 312 -24.10 18.48 -37.05
C PRO A 312 -22.98 19.46 -37.42
N ILE A 313 -22.03 19.66 -36.49
CA ILE A 313 -20.73 20.31 -36.76
C ILE A 313 -19.62 19.41 -36.22
N GLU A 314 -18.69 19.04 -37.10
CA GLU A 314 -17.52 18.19 -36.82
C GLU A 314 -16.27 19.08 -36.65
N PRO A 315 -15.39 18.84 -35.64
CA PRO A 315 -14.25 19.71 -35.36
C PRO A 315 -13.10 19.55 -36.38
N MET A 316 -12.51 20.67 -36.79
CA MET A 316 -11.65 20.78 -37.97
C MET A 316 -10.21 20.26 -37.77
N ILE A 317 -9.68 19.59 -38.79
CA ILE A 317 -8.24 19.31 -38.97
C ILE A 317 -7.65 20.35 -39.95
N PRO A 318 -6.52 21.03 -39.63
CA PRO A 318 -5.88 21.98 -40.55
C PRO A 318 -4.92 21.27 -41.51
N THR A 319 -5.37 21.01 -42.75
CA THR A 319 -4.53 20.47 -43.84
C THR A 319 -3.86 21.60 -44.64
N GLN A 320 -2.58 21.44 -44.99
CA GLN A 320 -1.88 22.28 -45.98
C GLN A 320 -1.40 21.45 -47.20
N PRO A 321 -1.16 22.07 -48.38
CA PRO A 321 -1.32 21.38 -49.67
C PRO A 321 -0.09 20.61 -50.17
N ILE A 322 -0.35 19.61 -51.02
CA ILE A 322 0.66 18.85 -51.77
C ILE A 322 0.79 19.42 -53.19
N PRO A 323 1.99 19.81 -53.67
CA PRO A 323 2.25 20.08 -55.08
C PRO A 323 2.58 18.79 -55.88
N PRO A 324 2.38 18.76 -57.21
CA PRO A 324 2.38 17.53 -58.01
C PRO A 324 3.78 17.03 -58.42
N VAL A 325 3.83 15.76 -58.86
CA VAL A 325 5.00 15.09 -59.45
C VAL A 325 4.93 15.13 -60.98
N ALA A 326 6.05 15.46 -61.63
CA ALA A 326 6.30 15.24 -63.07
C ALA A 326 7.81 15.10 -63.33
N ASP A 327 8.19 14.42 -64.42
CA ASP A 327 9.52 13.86 -64.68
C ASP A 327 10.62 14.86 -65.09
N GLY A 328 11.91 14.47 -64.98
CA GLY A 328 12.94 14.98 -65.91
C GLY A 328 14.41 15.17 -65.44
N ILE A 329 15.23 14.13 -65.59
CA ILE A 329 16.61 14.16 -66.16
C ILE A 329 17.70 15.11 -65.53
N SER A 330 18.56 14.50 -64.71
CA SER A 330 20.06 14.47 -64.78
C SER A 330 21.01 15.67 -64.50
N ASN A 331 22.18 15.31 -63.93
CA ASN A 331 23.49 15.97 -63.81
C ASN A 331 23.75 17.07 -62.74
N GLY A 332 24.81 16.86 -61.92
CA GLY A 332 25.40 17.87 -61.02
C GLY A 332 26.07 17.33 -59.73
N THR A 333 27.31 16.84 -59.81
CA THR A 333 28.17 16.42 -58.66
C THR A 333 28.91 17.60 -57.99
N PRO A 334 29.62 17.43 -56.84
CA PRO A 334 29.50 16.47 -55.72
C PRO A 334 29.53 17.16 -54.31
N LYS A 335 29.48 16.39 -53.20
CA LYS A 335 29.90 16.87 -51.86
C LYS A 335 30.74 15.78 -51.13
N PRO A 336 31.77 16.14 -50.32
CA PRO A 336 32.81 15.16 -49.92
C PRO A 336 32.42 14.15 -48.83
N SER A 337 33.07 13.00 -48.87
CA SER A 337 33.19 12.02 -47.79
C SER A 337 34.37 12.35 -46.85
N LEU A 338 34.19 12.10 -45.54
CA LEU A 338 35.24 12.02 -44.52
C LEU A 338 35.07 10.69 -43.75
N PRO A 339 36.06 10.19 -42.99
CA PRO A 339 36.45 8.79 -43.14
C PRO A 339 35.96 7.86 -42.02
N GLU A 340 35.95 6.58 -42.35
CA GLU A 340 35.70 5.46 -41.44
C GLU A 340 36.89 5.28 -40.48
N THR A 341 36.71 5.66 -39.20
CA THR A 341 37.71 5.42 -38.14
C THR A 341 37.36 4.15 -37.40
N ASN A 342 38.16 3.09 -37.64
CA ASN A 342 38.04 1.81 -36.96
C ASN A 342 38.40 1.93 -35.47
N VAL A 343 37.51 1.48 -34.58
CA VAL A 343 37.71 1.43 -33.12
C VAL A 343 37.50 -0.01 -32.64
N PRO A 344 38.45 -0.62 -31.90
CA PRO A 344 38.33 -2.00 -31.44
C PRO A 344 37.18 -2.19 -30.43
N PRO A 345 36.64 -3.41 -30.29
CA PRO A 345 35.40 -3.67 -29.54
C PRO A 345 35.59 -3.45 -28.04
N VAL A 346 35.09 -2.32 -27.54
CA VAL A 346 34.87 -2.09 -26.11
C VAL A 346 33.78 -3.06 -25.64
N LYS A 347 34.09 -3.89 -24.64
CA LYS A 347 33.08 -4.70 -23.96
C LYS A 347 32.14 -3.79 -23.17
N VAL A 348 30.96 -3.53 -23.73
CA VAL A 348 29.85 -2.90 -23.01
C VAL A 348 29.26 -3.93 -22.04
N SER A 349 29.42 -3.73 -20.74
CA SER A 349 28.63 -4.45 -19.73
C SER A 349 27.14 -4.16 -19.94
N PRO A 350 26.25 -5.16 -19.99
CA PRO A 350 24.82 -4.91 -20.13
C PRO A 350 24.25 -4.11 -18.95
N PRO A 351 23.24 -3.25 -19.17
CA PRO A 351 22.44 -2.68 -18.09
C PRO A 351 21.68 -3.80 -17.34
N ALA A 352 21.27 -3.54 -16.10
CA ALA A 352 20.65 -4.51 -15.19
C ALA A 352 19.41 -5.22 -15.80
N GLU A 353 19.62 -6.42 -16.35
CA GLU A 353 18.66 -7.16 -17.15
C GLU A 353 17.67 -7.95 -16.29
N ALA A 354 16.41 -8.03 -16.70
CA ALA A 354 15.39 -8.81 -15.99
C ALA A 354 15.62 -10.32 -16.20
N LEU A 355 15.34 -11.14 -15.18
CA LEU A 355 15.48 -12.59 -15.29
C LEU A 355 14.64 -13.13 -16.45
N THR A 356 15.28 -13.87 -17.33
CA THR A 356 14.67 -14.61 -18.44
C THR A 356 15.05 -16.08 -18.28
N ILE A 357 14.07 -16.99 -18.43
CA ILE A 357 14.30 -18.44 -18.34
C ILE A 357 14.33 -19.00 -19.78
N PRO A 358 15.50 -19.42 -20.31
CA PRO A 358 15.59 -19.91 -21.69
C PRO A 358 14.89 -21.26 -21.87
N ASP A 359 14.16 -21.46 -22.97
CA ASP A 359 13.50 -22.75 -23.27
C ASP A 359 14.46 -23.96 -23.30
N ILE A 360 15.74 -23.74 -23.54
CA ILE A 360 16.76 -24.80 -23.51
C ILE A 360 17.02 -25.25 -22.07
N ALA A 361 17.01 -24.33 -21.09
CA ALA A 361 17.11 -24.65 -19.68
C ALA A 361 15.84 -25.36 -19.16
N VAL A 362 14.66 -24.93 -19.63
CA VAL A 362 13.38 -25.64 -19.37
C VAL A 362 13.44 -27.09 -19.88
N ARG A 363 14.05 -27.33 -21.04
CA ARG A 363 14.13 -28.66 -21.68
C ARG A 363 15.27 -29.54 -21.18
N GLN A 364 16.38 -28.97 -20.72
CA GLN A 364 17.57 -29.71 -20.27
C GLN A 364 17.74 -29.78 -18.75
N GLY A 365 16.97 -28.98 -17.99
CA GLY A 365 17.04 -28.92 -16.53
C GLY A 365 18.21 -28.07 -15.97
N THR A 366 18.96 -27.38 -16.84
CA THR A 366 20.14 -26.58 -16.49
C THR A 366 19.78 -25.28 -15.77
N THR A 367 20.70 -24.75 -14.96
CA THR A 367 20.48 -23.49 -14.19
C THR A 367 21.53 -22.42 -14.48
N ASP A 368 22.43 -22.70 -15.42
CA ASP A 368 23.64 -21.93 -15.77
C ASP A 368 23.34 -20.47 -16.15
N PHE A 369 22.14 -20.20 -16.67
CA PHE A 369 21.64 -18.85 -16.97
C PHE A 369 21.55 -17.94 -15.73
N LEU A 370 21.48 -18.53 -14.53
CA LEU A 370 21.52 -17.83 -13.24
C LEU A 370 22.94 -17.53 -12.76
N ASN A 371 24.02 -18.02 -13.39
CA ASN A 371 25.37 -17.76 -12.88
C ASN A 371 25.65 -16.24 -12.83
N GLY A 372 26.10 -15.75 -11.67
CA GLY A 372 26.31 -14.33 -11.37
C GLY A 372 25.50 -13.79 -10.19
N SER A 373 25.43 -12.46 -10.09
CA SER A 373 24.76 -11.72 -9.01
C SER A 373 23.34 -11.30 -9.43
N TRP A 374 22.35 -11.53 -8.56
CA TRP A 374 20.94 -11.21 -8.80
C TRP A 374 20.31 -10.52 -7.60
N HIS A 375 19.43 -9.56 -7.87
CA HIS A 375 18.69 -8.83 -6.88
C HIS A 375 17.19 -9.07 -7.02
N ALA A 376 16.52 -9.42 -5.92
CA ALA A 376 15.12 -9.75 -5.88
C ALA A 376 14.44 -9.18 -4.61
N GLY A 377 13.63 -8.14 -4.78
CA GLY A 377 12.91 -7.51 -3.66
C GLY A 377 11.56 -6.91 -4.04
N ALA A 378 11.05 -7.21 -5.24
CA ALA A 378 10.02 -6.40 -5.86
C ALA A 378 8.57 -6.88 -5.55
N GLY A 379 8.19 -6.90 -4.27
CA GLY A 379 6.83 -7.26 -3.82
C GLY A 379 6.76 -8.35 -2.75
N ILE A 380 7.89 -8.98 -2.41
CA ILE A 380 7.98 -9.93 -1.30
C ILE A 380 8.02 -9.19 0.04
N GLN A 381 7.33 -9.73 1.06
CA GLN A 381 7.23 -9.14 2.40
C GLN A 381 7.64 -10.14 3.47
N ASP A 382 8.29 -9.64 4.53
CA ASP A 382 8.63 -10.40 5.72
C ASP A 382 7.37 -10.93 6.41
N SER A 383 7.27 -12.25 6.55
CA SER A 383 6.06 -12.95 7.04
C SER A 383 5.65 -12.60 8.47
N ARG A 384 6.54 -12.00 9.28
CA ARG A 384 6.30 -11.64 10.68
C ARG A 384 5.97 -10.15 10.87
N THR A 385 6.43 -9.28 9.98
CA THR A 385 6.35 -7.81 10.14
C THR A 385 5.65 -7.10 8.99
N GLY A 386 5.35 -7.78 7.88
CA GLY A 386 4.74 -7.18 6.68
C GLY A 386 5.61 -6.13 5.97
N LYS A 387 6.85 -5.90 6.43
CA LYS A 387 7.78 -5.00 5.76
C LYS A 387 8.25 -5.62 4.43
N PRO A 388 8.41 -4.83 3.36
CA PRO A 388 9.03 -5.31 2.14
C PRO A 388 10.44 -5.85 2.41
N LEU A 389 10.79 -6.93 1.72
CA LEU A 389 12.05 -7.63 1.87
C LEU A 389 12.85 -7.56 0.58
N SER A 390 14.17 -7.39 0.69
CA SER A 390 15.10 -7.49 -0.44
C SER A 390 16.14 -8.57 -0.20
N LEU A 391 16.41 -9.34 -1.25
CA LEU A 391 17.28 -10.50 -1.26
C LEU A 391 18.30 -10.35 -2.40
N THR A 392 19.59 -10.41 -2.07
CA THR A 392 20.68 -10.49 -3.05
C THR A 392 21.18 -11.93 -3.11
N TYR A 393 21.28 -12.49 -4.31
CA TYR A 393 21.69 -13.86 -4.58
C TYR A 393 23.02 -13.87 -5.33
N GLN A 394 24.01 -14.61 -4.82
CA GLN A 394 25.24 -14.90 -5.54
C GLN A 394 25.23 -16.37 -5.99
N MET A 395 25.06 -16.60 -7.29
CA MET A 395 24.78 -17.92 -7.87
C MET A 395 25.93 -18.44 -8.75
N ALA A 396 26.26 -19.71 -8.60
CA ALA A 396 27.16 -20.47 -9.46
C ALA A 396 26.75 -21.96 -9.47
N ASP A 397 26.58 -22.53 -10.66
CA ASP A 397 26.41 -23.96 -10.95
C ASP A 397 25.27 -24.61 -10.13
N GLY A 398 24.11 -23.92 -10.13
CA GLY A 398 22.91 -24.35 -9.43
C GLY A 398 22.96 -24.20 -7.90
N LYS A 399 23.97 -23.52 -7.35
CA LYS A 399 24.12 -23.25 -5.90
C LYS A 399 24.46 -21.79 -5.67
N GLY A 400 24.37 -21.33 -4.43
CA GLY A 400 24.73 -19.96 -4.09
C GLY A 400 24.59 -19.62 -2.62
N GLN A 401 24.63 -18.31 -2.35
CA GLN A 401 24.22 -17.70 -1.10
C GLN A 401 23.11 -16.67 -1.39
N VAL A 402 22.14 -16.56 -0.48
CA VAL A 402 21.20 -15.43 -0.42
C VAL A 402 21.50 -14.59 0.82
N GLU A 403 21.61 -13.26 0.64
CA GLU A 403 21.77 -12.29 1.70
C GLU A 403 20.54 -11.36 1.79
N MET A 404 20.11 -11.09 3.02
CA MET A 404 19.11 -10.10 3.41
C MET A 404 19.78 -9.00 4.22
N ALA A 405 19.38 -7.75 4.00
CA ALA A 405 19.57 -6.66 4.95
C ALA A 405 18.22 -6.25 5.57
N ARG A 406 18.14 -6.28 6.90
CA ARG A 406 16.97 -5.84 7.68
C ARG A 406 17.13 -4.35 8.04
N GLY A 407 16.02 -3.62 8.22
CA GLY A 407 16.03 -2.16 8.44
C GLY A 407 16.68 -1.67 9.74
N ASP A 408 17.06 -2.56 10.65
CA ASP A 408 17.88 -2.31 11.84
C ASP A 408 19.41 -2.43 11.58
N GLY A 409 19.80 -2.75 10.34
CA GLY A 409 21.18 -2.97 9.92
C GLY A 409 21.67 -4.42 10.08
N VAL A 410 20.84 -5.32 10.62
CA VAL A 410 21.18 -6.75 10.72
C VAL A 410 21.17 -7.39 9.33
N ARG A 411 22.21 -8.17 9.04
CA ARG A 411 22.25 -8.99 7.81
C ARG A 411 22.03 -10.45 8.13
N CYS A 412 21.30 -11.16 7.28
CA CYS A 412 21.02 -12.58 7.42
C CYS A 412 21.39 -13.32 6.13
N GLN A 413 22.17 -14.39 6.23
CA GLN A 413 22.68 -15.15 5.07
C GLN A 413 22.31 -16.63 5.14
N ALA A 414 21.84 -17.21 4.03
CA ALA A 414 21.60 -18.65 3.87
C ALA A 414 22.22 -19.21 2.58
N PRO A 415 22.74 -20.43 2.58
CA PRO A 415 23.05 -21.15 1.35
C PRO A 415 21.76 -21.50 0.59
N VAL A 416 21.79 -21.39 -0.73
CA VAL A 416 20.63 -21.61 -1.62
C VAL A 416 21.00 -22.57 -2.75
N LYS A 417 20.01 -23.30 -3.26
CA LYS A 417 20.12 -24.19 -4.42
C LYS A 417 19.08 -23.80 -5.46
N ALA A 418 19.49 -23.70 -6.73
CA ALA A 418 18.57 -23.59 -7.86
C ALA A 418 18.34 -24.96 -8.52
N ALA A 419 17.12 -25.21 -8.97
CA ALA A 419 16.77 -26.38 -9.78
C ALA A 419 15.64 -26.05 -10.76
N MET A 420 15.68 -26.63 -11.96
CA MET A 420 14.52 -26.64 -12.86
C MET A 420 13.66 -27.87 -12.55
N ASN A 421 12.39 -27.65 -12.24
CA ASN A 421 11.42 -28.69 -11.88
C ASN A 421 10.09 -28.43 -12.58
N SER A 422 9.58 -29.43 -13.31
CA SER A 422 8.24 -29.38 -13.93
C SER A 422 7.99 -28.14 -14.82
N GLY A 423 9.06 -27.63 -15.44
CA GLY A 423 9.06 -26.44 -16.31
C GLY A 423 9.17 -25.09 -15.57
N ALA A 424 9.18 -25.08 -14.24
CA ALA A 424 9.48 -23.91 -13.41
C ALA A 424 10.93 -23.95 -12.90
N LEU A 425 11.47 -22.78 -12.59
CA LEU A 425 12.68 -22.62 -11.79
C LEU A 425 12.29 -22.55 -10.30
N GLN A 426 12.98 -23.30 -9.44
CA GLN A 426 12.89 -23.20 -7.98
C GLN A 426 14.25 -22.77 -7.40
N LEU A 427 14.23 -21.87 -6.41
CA LEU A 427 15.35 -21.51 -5.55
C LEU A 427 15.01 -21.88 -4.11
N ASP A 428 15.61 -22.98 -3.63
CA ASP A 428 15.39 -23.57 -2.31
C ASP A 428 16.49 -23.12 -1.32
N ASN A 429 16.11 -22.63 -0.15
CA ASN A 429 17.05 -22.26 0.90
C ASN A 429 17.45 -23.51 1.71
N ILE A 430 18.75 -23.74 1.86
CA ILE A 430 19.29 -24.92 2.56
C ILE A 430 19.36 -24.62 4.07
N GLY A 431 18.19 -24.63 4.71
CA GLY A 431 18.01 -24.34 6.12
C GLY A 431 17.80 -22.85 6.42
N GLU A 432 17.88 -22.50 7.70
CA GLU A 432 17.66 -21.12 8.16
C GLU A 432 18.88 -20.22 7.92
N ALA A 433 18.62 -18.98 7.53
CA ALA A 433 19.65 -17.94 7.45
C ALA A 433 20.16 -17.59 8.85
N LYS A 434 21.48 -17.39 8.95
CA LYS A 434 22.15 -16.93 10.16
C LYS A 434 22.30 -15.42 10.10
N CYS A 435 21.88 -14.72 11.15
CA CYS A 435 21.89 -13.27 11.22
C CYS A 435 23.08 -12.73 12.04
N SER A 436 23.54 -11.53 11.72
CA SER A 436 24.69 -10.87 12.35
C SER A 436 24.45 -10.46 13.82
N ASP A 437 23.20 -10.48 14.28
CA ASP A 437 22.78 -10.31 15.68
C ASP A 437 22.77 -11.64 16.47
N GLY A 438 23.11 -12.77 15.83
CA GLY A 438 23.02 -14.11 16.39
C GLY A 438 21.64 -14.75 16.29
N SER A 439 20.65 -14.07 15.72
CA SER A 439 19.33 -14.66 15.42
C SER A 439 19.36 -15.56 14.18
N VAL A 440 18.27 -16.29 13.96
CA VAL A 440 18.02 -17.09 12.76
C VAL A 440 16.79 -16.58 12.02
N TYR A 441 16.73 -16.83 10.71
CA TYR A 441 15.66 -16.36 9.85
C TYR A 441 15.26 -17.38 8.77
N THR A 442 13.97 -17.69 8.66
CA THR A 442 13.43 -18.59 7.64
C THR A 442 13.32 -17.84 6.30
N MET A 443 14.28 -18.04 5.39
CA MET A 443 14.26 -17.42 4.05
C MET A 443 13.13 -18.03 3.17
N PRO A 444 12.42 -17.23 2.36
CA PRO A 444 11.36 -17.71 1.48
C PRO A 444 11.91 -18.44 0.24
N GLU A 445 11.24 -19.52 -0.17
CA GLU A 445 11.48 -20.19 -1.46
C GLU A 445 11.02 -19.26 -2.60
N VAL A 446 11.75 -19.22 -3.71
CA VAL A 446 11.36 -18.47 -4.91
C VAL A 446 11.10 -19.42 -6.07
N VAL A 447 9.90 -19.34 -6.65
CA VAL A 447 9.50 -20.12 -7.83
C VAL A 447 9.23 -19.18 -9.00
N CYS A 448 9.91 -19.39 -10.13
CA CYS A 448 9.78 -18.58 -11.34
C CYS A 448 9.29 -19.41 -12.53
N GLN A 449 8.43 -18.83 -13.35
CA GLN A 449 7.90 -19.42 -14.60
C GLN A 449 8.21 -18.50 -15.78
N SER A 450 8.38 -19.05 -16.99
CA SER A 450 8.57 -18.23 -18.20
C SER A 450 7.33 -17.40 -18.49
N GLY A 451 7.43 -16.07 -18.39
CA GLY A 451 6.30 -15.16 -18.54
C GLY A 451 6.01 -14.81 -20.00
N SER A 452 4.80 -14.29 -20.23
CA SER A 452 4.27 -13.97 -21.58
C SER A 452 5.02 -12.88 -22.37
N GLN A 453 6.02 -12.23 -21.76
CA GLN A 453 6.87 -11.18 -22.34
C GLN A 453 8.36 -11.57 -22.31
N GLY A 454 8.69 -12.87 -22.20
CA GLY A 454 10.06 -13.38 -22.07
C GLY A 454 10.66 -13.23 -20.67
N THR A 455 10.38 -12.13 -19.98
CA THR A 455 10.69 -11.94 -18.56
C THR A 455 10.02 -13.03 -17.71
N ALA A 456 10.73 -13.56 -16.72
CA ALA A 456 10.25 -14.57 -15.79
C ALA A 456 9.28 -14.00 -14.75
N GLU A 457 8.15 -14.67 -14.57
CA GLU A 457 7.17 -14.37 -13.52
C GLU A 457 7.54 -15.14 -12.25
N CYS A 458 8.20 -14.46 -11.29
CA CYS A 458 8.63 -15.05 -10.03
C CYS A 458 7.63 -14.81 -8.89
N LYS A 459 7.57 -15.77 -7.96
CA LYS A 459 6.75 -15.73 -6.74
C LYS A 459 7.58 -16.24 -5.57
N GLY A 460 7.66 -15.46 -4.49
CA GLY A 460 8.25 -15.88 -3.22
C GLY A 460 7.19 -16.48 -2.29
N ARG A 461 7.55 -17.52 -1.53
CA ARG A 461 6.65 -18.14 -0.55
C ARG A 461 7.36 -18.57 0.74
N TYR A 462 6.62 -18.48 1.85
CA TYR A 462 7.01 -19.07 3.15
C TYR A 462 6.23 -20.35 3.46
N ASP A 463 5.09 -20.56 2.79
CA ASP A 463 4.20 -21.71 2.90
C ASP A 463 3.42 -21.90 1.58
N GLU A 464 2.64 -22.97 1.42
CA GLU A 464 1.94 -23.27 0.15
C GLU A 464 0.81 -22.28 -0.22
N LYS A 465 0.34 -21.46 0.72
CA LYS A 465 -0.82 -20.55 0.57
C LYS A 465 -0.39 -19.11 0.39
N THR A 466 0.73 -18.70 1.00
CA THR A 466 1.22 -17.32 0.99
C THR A 466 2.22 -17.08 -0.15
N LEU A 467 1.71 -16.66 -1.31
CA LEU A 467 2.48 -16.37 -2.53
C LEU A 467 2.58 -14.86 -2.79
N PHE A 468 3.80 -14.30 -2.74
CA PHE A 468 4.08 -12.92 -3.09
C PHE A 468 4.68 -12.82 -4.50
N PRO A 469 4.09 -12.05 -5.45
CA PRO A 469 4.71 -11.82 -6.74
C PRO A 469 6.00 -10.99 -6.58
N MET A 470 7.02 -11.27 -7.38
CA MET A 470 8.30 -10.55 -7.35
C MET A 470 9.02 -10.56 -8.71
N SER A 471 9.91 -9.59 -8.93
CA SER A 471 10.88 -9.61 -10.04
C SER A 471 12.28 -9.95 -9.54
N MET A 472 13.04 -10.68 -10.34
CA MET A 472 14.50 -10.80 -10.21
C MET A 472 15.18 -10.01 -11.34
N LYS A 473 16.20 -9.21 -11.01
CA LYS A 473 17.08 -8.51 -11.98
C LYS A 473 18.53 -8.96 -11.75
N ARG A 474 19.34 -9.03 -12.81
CA ARG A 474 20.79 -9.22 -12.71
C ARG A 474 21.43 -7.92 -12.20
N GLU A 475 22.32 -8.01 -11.23
CA GLU A 475 23.09 -6.84 -10.78
C GLU A 475 24.15 -6.48 -11.84
N ALA A 476 24.41 -5.19 -12.02
CA ALA A 476 25.45 -4.71 -12.91
C ALA A 476 26.79 -4.64 -12.15
N ASN A 477 27.82 -5.32 -12.69
CA ASN A 477 29.21 -5.29 -12.22
C ASN A 477 29.94 -4.02 -12.63
#